data_AF-A0A847RKF5-F1
#
_entry.id   AF-A0A847RKF5-F1
#
_cell.length_a   1.000
_cell.length_b   1.000
_cell.length_c   1.000
_cell.angle_alpha   90.00
_cell.angle_beta   90.00
_cell.angle_gamma   90.00
#
_symmetry.space_group_name_H-M   'P 1'
#
loop_
_entity.id
_entity.type
_entity.pdbx_description
1 polymer ?
#
loop_
_entity_poly.entity_id
_entity_poly.type
_entity_poly.pdbx_seq_one_letter_code
_entity_poly.pdbx_strand_id
1 'polypeptide(L)'
;MKILMFIPLLSFLLSCNQEEPKFVRKQINNKDITIKWYYYSYISNNSPDFVVVEKNGHKKEIFKATWTILNVSLDNHNVILRVLGPSKSMVFTKQIDEEVFGYKITLDTTGSSNEIRLIPDGIKER
;
A
#
# COMPACT_ATOMS: atom_id res chain seq x y z
N MET A 1 2.66 -48.20 -38.32
CA MET A 1 3.04 -46.78 -38.10
C MET A 1 2.39 -46.32 -36.80
N LYS A 2 3.18 -46.02 -35.77
CA LYS A 2 2.69 -45.49 -34.48
C LYS A 2 2.83 -43.96 -34.53
N ILE A 3 1.71 -43.25 -34.69
CA ILE A 3 1.68 -41.79 -34.50
C ILE A 3 1.38 -41.58 -33.02
N LEU A 4 2.43 -41.30 -32.26
CA LEU A 4 2.34 -40.84 -30.88
C LEU A 4 1.93 -39.36 -30.93
N MET A 5 0.65 -39.07 -30.76
CA MET A 5 0.14 -37.70 -30.77
C MET A 5 0.50 -37.02 -29.44
N PHE A 6 1.57 -36.23 -29.49
CA PHE A 6 2.08 -35.43 -28.37
C PHE A 6 1.16 -34.23 -28.12
N ILE A 7 0.51 -34.24 -26.95
CA ILE A 7 0.33 -33.11 -26.02
C ILE A 7 -0.55 -31.90 -26.46
N PRO A 8 -1.69 -31.67 -25.76
CA PRO A 8 -2.19 -30.32 -25.46
C PRO A 8 -2.03 -30.05 -23.95
N LEU A 9 -0.81 -29.74 -23.50
CA LEU A 9 -0.50 -29.33 -22.12
C LEU A 9 -0.14 -27.84 -22.05
N LEU A 10 -0.52 -27.06 -23.07
CA LEU A 10 -0.19 -25.63 -23.17
C LEU A 10 -1.37 -24.71 -22.79
N SER A 11 -2.47 -25.26 -22.26
CA SER A 11 -3.67 -24.51 -21.90
C SER A 11 -3.75 -24.12 -20.42
N PHE A 12 -2.80 -24.51 -19.57
CA PHE A 12 -2.84 -24.24 -18.13
C PHE A 12 -1.98 -23.06 -17.64
N LEU A 13 -1.26 -22.35 -18.52
CA LEU A 13 -0.39 -21.24 -18.10
C LEU A 13 -1.06 -19.85 -18.12
N LEU A 14 -2.36 -19.77 -18.46
CA LEU A 14 -3.17 -18.56 -18.22
C LEU A 14 -3.75 -18.58 -16.81
N SER A 15 -2.94 -18.94 -15.81
CA SER A 15 -3.31 -18.69 -14.42
C SER A 15 -3.29 -17.17 -14.23
N CYS A 16 -4.49 -16.61 -14.29
CA CYS A 16 -4.78 -15.22 -14.08
C CYS A 16 -4.17 -14.80 -12.73
N ASN A 17 -3.11 -13.98 -12.75
CA ASN A 17 -2.63 -13.28 -11.56
C ASN A 17 -3.72 -12.28 -11.15
N GLN A 18 -4.80 -12.75 -10.53
CA GLN A 18 -5.72 -11.87 -9.82
C GLN A 18 -4.99 -11.39 -8.57
N GLU A 19 -4.30 -10.26 -8.71
CA GLU A 19 -3.88 -9.49 -7.54
C GLU A 19 -5.10 -9.29 -6.63
N GLU A 20 -4.92 -9.52 -5.33
CA GLU A 20 -5.99 -9.29 -4.37
C GLU A 20 -6.54 -7.87 -4.53
N PRO A 21 -7.88 -7.68 -4.55
CA PRO A 21 -8.45 -6.36 -4.74
C PRO A 21 -8.04 -5.44 -3.59
N LYS A 22 -7.18 -4.49 -3.90
CA LYS A 22 -6.81 -3.39 -3.02
C LYS A 22 -7.70 -2.18 -3.23
N PHE A 23 -7.90 -1.45 -2.16
CA PHE A 23 -8.75 -0.27 -2.11
C PHE A 23 -7.88 0.93 -1.77
N VAL A 24 -8.03 2.02 -2.52
CA VAL A 24 -7.32 3.27 -2.29
C VAL A 24 -8.12 4.13 -1.33
N ARG A 25 -7.59 4.37 -0.14
CA ARG A 25 -8.15 5.33 0.83
C ARG A 25 -7.84 6.77 0.42
N LYS A 26 -6.61 7.00 -0.01
CA LYS A 26 -6.14 8.32 -0.39
C LYS A 26 -5.09 8.23 -1.48
N GLN A 27 -5.20 9.12 -2.46
CA GLN A 27 -4.21 9.30 -3.52
C GLN A 27 -3.78 10.76 -3.56
N ILE A 28 -2.47 10.98 -3.63
CA ILE A 28 -1.85 12.30 -3.80
C ILE A 28 -0.99 12.20 -5.04
N ASN A 29 -1.28 13.05 -6.04
CA ASN A 29 -0.48 13.14 -7.25
C ASN A 29 0.13 14.54 -7.32
N ASN A 30 1.44 14.62 -7.51
CA ASN A 30 2.07 15.84 -8.00
C ASN A 30 2.72 15.54 -9.38
N LYS A 31 3.47 16.50 -9.94
CA LYS A 31 4.10 16.33 -11.26
C LYS A 31 5.25 15.30 -11.27
N ASP A 32 5.71 14.85 -10.10
CA ASP A 32 6.93 14.08 -9.93
C ASP A 32 6.67 12.68 -9.33
N ILE A 33 5.79 12.57 -8.34
CA ILE A 33 5.44 11.32 -7.65
C ILE A 33 3.93 11.16 -7.48
N THR A 34 3.53 9.90 -7.31
CA THR A 34 2.21 9.50 -6.84
C THR A 34 2.35 8.79 -5.50
N ILE A 35 1.54 9.16 -4.51
CA ILE A 35 1.46 8.49 -3.21
C ILE A 35 0.07 7.91 -3.09
N LYS A 36 -0.03 6.61 -2.82
CA LYS A 36 -1.30 5.93 -2.59
C LYS A 36 -1.27 5.20 -1.25
N TRP A 37 -2.31 5.42 -0.48
CA TRP A 37 -2.59 4.71 0.76
C TRP A 37 -3.70 3.69 0.49
N TYR A 38 -3.38 2.43 0.74
CA TYR A 38 -4.23 1.28 0.47
C TYR A 38 -4.61 0.49 1.71
N TYR A 39 -5.61 -0.36 1.55
CA TYR A 39 -5.83 -1.56 2.35
C TYR A 39 -6.36 -2.70 1.46
N TYR A 40 -6.25 -3.94 1.93
CA TYR A 40 -6.88 -5.09 1.28
C TYR A 40 -8.28 -5.33 1.85
N SER A 41 -9.27 -5.68 1.01
CA SER A 41 -10.58 -6.06 1.52
C SER A 41 -10.60 -7.55 1.90
N TYR A 42 -10.16 -7.87 3.11
CA TYR A 42 -10.32 -9.20 3.68
C TYR A 42 -11.70 -9.38 4.30
N ILE A 43 -12.18 -10.63 4.35
CA ILE A 43 -13.38 -11.00 5.13
C ILE A 43 -13.13 -10.78 6.63
N SER A 44 -11.85 -10.78 7.05
CA SER A 44 -11.43 -10.50 8.42
C SER A 44 -11.17 -9.00 8.66
N ASN A 45 -11.41 -8.54 9.88
CA ASN A 45 -11.23 -7.14 10.29
C ASN A 45 -9.76 -6.69 10.43
N ASN A 46 -8.79 -7.58 10.13
CA ASN A 46 -7.36 -7.38 10.43
C ASN A 46 -6.52 -7.13 9.17
N SER A 47 -7.09 -6.43 8.18
CA SER A 47 -6.35 -6.07 6.97
C SER A 47 -5.34 -4.96 7.26
N PRO A 48 -4.06 -5.13 6.89
CA PRO A 48 -3.07 -4.08 7.05
C PRO A 48 -3.29 -2.99 6.00
N ASP A 49 -3.13 -1.75 6.46
CA ASP A 49 -2.99 -0.59 5.60
C ASP A 49 -1.53 -0.47 5.16
N PHE A 50 -1.31 0.04 3.94
CA PHE A 50 0.04 0.25 3.42
C PHE A 50 0.12 1.46 2.50
N VAL A 51 1.29 2.10 2.45
CA VAL A 51 1.55 3.31 1.67
C VAL A 51 2.62 3.03 0.64
N VAL A 52 2.31 3.32 -0.62
CA VAL A 52 3.22 3.16 -1.75
C VAL A 52 3.49 4.52 -2.37
N VAL A 53 4.76 4.78 -2.64
CA VAL A 53 5.21 5.91 -3.45
C VAL A 53 5.63 5.39 -4.83
N GLU A 54 5.23 6.09 -5.87
CA GLU A 54 5.53 5.78 -7.26
C GLU A 54 6.19 6.98 -7.95
N LYS A 55 7.30 6.74 -8.66
CA LYS A 55 7.99 7.71 -9.51
C LYS A 55 8.42 7.06 -10.80
N ASN A 56 8.02 7.62 -11.95
CA ASN A 56 8.38 7.10 -13.28
C ASN A 56 8.12 5.59 -13.46
N GLY A 57 6.99 5.09 -12.94
CA GLY A 57 6.60 3.67 -12.99
C GLY A 57 7.29 2.77 -11.94
N HIS A 58 8.27 3.27 -11.19
CA HIS A 58 8.87 2.54 -10.08
C HIS A 58 8.07 2.74 -8.81
N LYS A 59 7.68 1.65 -8.15
CA LYS A 59 6.87 1.64 -6.93
C LYS A 59 7.69 1.17 -5.73
N LYS A 60 7.51 1.81 -4.58
CA LYS A 60 8.10 1.39 -3.30
C LYS A 60 7.06 1.50 -2.20
N GLU A 61 6.79 0.39 -1.49
CA GLU A 61 6.04 0.41 -0.23
C GLU A 61 6.95 1.01 0.86
N ILE A 62 6.50 2.09 1.49
CA ILE A 62 7.30 2.81 2.50
C ILE A 62 6.82 2.55 3.93
N PHE A 63 5.59 2.07 4.09
CA PHE A 63 5.01 1.82 5.40
C PHE A 63 3.84 0.85 5.30
N LYS A 64 3.77 -0.09 6.25
CA LYS A 64 2.70 -1.08 6.37
C LYS A 64 2.38 -1.32 7.84
N ALA A 65 1.12 -1.14 8.21
CA ALA A 65 0.66 -1.26 9.58
C ALA A 65 -0.85 -1.57 9.64
N THR A 66 -1.30 -2.26 10.68
CA THR A 66 -2.73 -2.45 10.95
C THR A 66 -3.23 -1.40 11.94
N TRP A 67 -4.37 -0.76 11.65
CA TRP A 67 -5.09 0.18 12.54
C TRP A 67 -4.27 1.35 13.07
N THR A 68 -3.17 1.71 12.39
CA THR A 68 -2.22 2.71 12.89
C THR A 68 -2.16 3.94 11.99
N ILE A 69 -2.31 3.82 10.67
CA ILE A 69 -2.23 4.95 9.75
C ILE A 69 -3.50 5.79 9.86
N LEU A 70 -3.35 7.07 10.20
CA LEU A 70 -4.47 8.02 10.35
C LEU A 70 -4.58 8.93 9.14
N ASN A 71 -3.44 9.34 8.56
CA ASN A 71 -3.42 10.19 7.38
C ASN A 71 -2.08 10.04 6.64
N VAL A 72 -2.14 10.25 5.33
CA VAL A 72 -0.96 10.42 4.48
C VAL A 72 -1.03 11.80 3.85
N SER A 73 0.04 12.57 3.94
CA SER A 73 0.12 13.90 3.36
C SER A 73 1.48 14.15 2.74
N LEU A 74 1.52 15.14 1.85
CA LEU A 74 2.73 15.58 1.18
C LEU A 74 2.87 17.08 1.44
N ASP A 75 3.98 17.47 2.05
CA ASP A 75 4.39 18.86 2.21
C ASP A 75 5.75 19.04 1.55
N ASN A 76 5.78 19.78 0.44
CA ASN A 76 6.98 19.93 -0.39
C ASN A 76 7.63 18.57 -0.74
N HIS A 77 8.85 18.32 -0.25
CA HIS A 77 9.60 17.07 -0.45
C HIS A 77 9.52 16.15 0.78
N ASN A 78 8.45 16.22 1.57
CA ASN A 78 8.26 15.44 2.78
C ASN A 78 6.94 14.66 2.74
N VAL A 79 7.03 13.33 2.68
CA VAL A 79 5.90 12.41 2.85
C VAL A 79 5.67 12.23 4.35
N ILE A 80 4.56 12.77 4.84
CA ILE A 80 4.22 12.71 6.26
C ILE A 80 3.18 11.61 6.47
N LEU A 81 3.58 10.62 7.26
CA LEU A 81 2.74 9.52 7.71
C LEU A 81 2.30 9.80 9.14
N ARG A 82 1.06 10.26 9.30
CA ARG A 82 0.48 10.46 10.63
C ARG A 82 -0.08 9.15 11.14
N VAL A 83 0.40 8.74 12.30
CA VAL A 83 0.08 7.45 12.89
C VAL A 83 -0.39 7.60 14.33
N LEU A 84 -1.34 6.76 14.73
CA LEU A 84 -1.66 6.55 16.13
C LEU A 84 -0.40 5.96 16.79
N GLY A 85 0.07 6.54 17.91
CA GLY A 85 1.31 6.14 18.57
C GLY A 85 1.55 4.61 18.52
N PRO A 86 2.53 4.13 17.74
CA PRO A 86 2.51 2.74 17.29
C PRO A 86 2.84 1.78 18.44
N SER A 87 1.95 0.83 18.70
CA SER A 87 2.36 -0.39 19.42
C SER A 87 3.19 -1.26 18.47
N LYS A 88 4.31 -1.81 18.94
CA LYS A 88 5.24 -2.59 18.09
C LYS A 88 4.58 -3.76 17.36
N SER A 89 3.45 -4.29 17.85
CA SER A 89 2.71 -5.40 17.26
C SER A 89 1.85 -5.02 16.05
N MET A 90 1.67 -3.72 15.77
CA MET A 90 0.78 -3.23 14.70
C MET A 90 1.54 -2.72 13.47
N VAL A 91 2.86 -2.57 13.54
CA VAL A 91 3.70 -2.09 12.44
C VAL A 91 4.51 -3.25 11.86
N PHE A 92 4.34 -3.52 10.57
CA PHE A 92 5.05 -4.59 9.85
C PHE A 92 6.36 -4.10 9.23
N THR A 93 6.47 -2.79 9.01
CA THR A 93 7.70 -2.14 8.57
C THR A 93 8.75 -2.20 9.67
N LYS A 94 9.77 -3.04 9.51
CA LYS A 94 10.84 -3.23 10.52
C LYS A 94 11.66 -1.97 10.75
N GLN A 95 11.99 -1.28 9.66
CA GLN A 95 12.71 -0.02 9.64
C GLN A 95 12.06 0.86 8.58
N ILE A 96 11.62 2.04 8.98
CA ILE A 96 11.10 3.02 8.03
C ILE A 96 12.28 3.60 7.27
N ASP A 97 12.19 3.64 5.94
CA ASP A 97 13.15 4.38 5.16
C ASP A 97 13.05 5.87 5.52
N GLU A 98 14.19 6.55 5.66
CA GLU A 98 14.20 8.00 5.89
C GLU A 98 13.85 8.77 4.60
N GLU A 99 14.02 8.14 3.44
CA GLU A 99 13.82 8.75 2.12
C GLU A 99 13.32 7.74 1.08
N VAL A 100 12.55 8.25 0.11
CA VAL A 100 12.14 7.53 -1.10
C VAL A 100 12.16 8.49 -2.29
N PHE A 101 12.89 8.14 -3.35
CA PHE A 101 12.92 8.91 -4.60
C PHE A 101 13.24 10.43 -4.44
N GLY A 102 14.05 10.83 -3.45
CA GLY A 102 14.35 12.23 -3.15
C GLY A 102 13.41 12.89 -2.14
N TYR A 103 12.40 12.18 -1.64
CA TYR A 103 11.44 12.68 -0.66
C TYR A 103 11.73 12.11 0.71
N LYS A 104 11.87 12.98 1.71
CA LYS A 104 11.96 12.59 3.10
C LYS A 104 10.67 11.90 3.53
N ILE A 105 10.77 10.88 4.38
CA ILE A 105 9.64 10.23 5.03
C ILE A 105 9.66 10.64 6.51
N THR A 106 8.57 11.23 6.98
CA THR A 106 8.40 11.62 8.39
C THR A 106 7.26 10.82 9.00
N LEU A 107 7.56 10.10 10.08
CA LEU A 107 6.55 9.43 10.90
C LEU A 107 6.10 10.38 12.02
N ASP A 108 4.88 10.90 11.91
CA ASP A 108 4.26 11.73 12.94
C ASP A 108 3.43 10.85 13.88
N THR A 109 3.97 10.61 15.07
CA THR A 109 3.37 9.75 16.10
C THR A 109 2.46 10.50 17.07
N THR A 110 2.16 11.78 16.81
CA THR A 110 1.27 12.61 17.65
C THR A 110 -0.22 12.41 17.34
N GLY A 111 -0.55 11.37 16.57
CA GLY A 111 -1.90 10.96 16.23
C GLY A 111 -2.74 10.56 17.45
N SER A 112 -4.02 10.90 17.43
CA SER A 112 -5.00 10.56 18.47
C SER A 112 -6.08 9.60 17.93
N SER A 113 -6.65 8.78 18.82
CA SER A 113 -7.71 7.83 18.45
C SER A 113 -8.97 8.51 17.89
N ASN A 114 -9.22 9.77 18.29
CA ASN A 114 -10.33 10.57 17.77
C ASN A 114 -10.23 10.85 16.26
N GLU A 115 -9.05 10.69 15.66
CA GLU A 115 -8.81 10.91 14.23
C GLU A 115 -9.14 9.68 13.38
N ILE A 116 -9.35 8.51 13.99
CA ILE A 116 -9.75 7.29 13.26
C ILE A 116 -11.04 7.52 12.46
N ARG A 117 -11.97 8.33 13.00
CA ARG A 117 -13.21 8.70 12.31
C ARG A 117 -13.02 9.58 11.06
N LEU A 118 -11.80 10.10 10.86
CA LEU A 118 -11.43 10.94 9.72
C LEU A 118 -10.75 10.12 8.61
N ILE A 119 -10.50 8.83 8.84
CA ILE A 119 -9.93 7.94 7.84
C ILE A 119 -10.94 7.80 6.69
N PRO A 120 -10.55 8.11 5.44
CA PRO A 120 -11.45 8.00 4.31
C PRO A 120 -11.74 6.54 3.96
N ASP A 121 -12.94 6.32 3.43
CA ASP A 121 -13.33 5.05 2.83
C ASP A 121 -12.47 4.74 1.59
N GLY A 122 -12.30 3.45 1.32
CA GLY A 122 -11.56 2.99 0.16
C GLY A 122 -12.39 2.95 -1.11
N ILE A 123 -11.79 3.33 -2.22
CA ILE A 123 -12.32 3.07 -3.56
C ILE A 123 -11.51 1.92 -4.16
N LYS A 124 -12.18 0.90 -4.70
CA LYS A 124 -11.52 -0.24 -5.36
C LYS A 124 -10.57 0.28 -6.46
N GLU A 125 -9.31 -0.13 -6.40
CA GLU A 125 -8.36 0.22 -7.46
C GLU A 125 -8.76 -0.48 -8.77
N ARG A 126 -8.81 0.30 -9.85
CA ARG A 126 -9.19 -0.17 -11.19
C ARG A 126 -7.97 -0.56 -12.01
#